data_AF-A0A2P5EGP0-F1
#
_entry.id   AF-A0A2P5EGP0-F1
#
_cell.length_a   1.000
_cell.length_b   1.000
_cell.length_c   1.000
_cell.angle_alpha   90.00
_cell.angle_beta   90.00
_cell.angle_gamma   90.00
#
_symmetry.space_group_name_H-M   'P 1'
#
loop_
_entity.id
_entity.type
_entity.pdbx_description
1 polymer ?
#
loop_
_entity_poly.entity_id
_entity_poly.type
_entity_poly.pdbx_seq_one_letter_code
_entity_poly.pdbx_strand_id
1 'polypeptide(L)'
;MDIFILAGQSNMAGRGGVSRGIWDHYVPPECRPNRQILRLSAKLEWEEAHEPLHADIDAGKACGVGPGMAFANEVLRARGSSVVLGLVPCAVGGTRISQWARGRPLYSGLLSRAQESLKEGGTIRAVLWFQGESDTVRRGDAEAYRGNMEKFITDIRSDLGVPNLLVIQVALASGEGQYIEVVRKAQLEINLPNVKCVDAKGLNLKTDHLHLTTTSEVQLGIKLANSFLAS
;
A
#
# COMPACT_ATOMS: atom_id res chain seq x y z
N MET A 1 -7.99 8.05 -16.54
CA MET A 1 -8.03 7.40 -15.21
C MET A 1 -6.71 7.66 -14.49
N ASP A 2 -6.78 8.01 -13.22
CA ASP A 2 -5.61 8.17 -12.36
C ASP A 2 -5.37 6.90 -11.56
N ILE A 3 -4.21 6.27 -11.76
CA ILE A 3 -3.90 4.93 -11.26
C ILE A 3 -2.98 5.02 -10.04
N PHE A 4 -3.27 4.23 -9.01
CA PHE A 4 -2.50 4.13 -7.79
C PHE A 4 -2.15 2.67 -7.53
N ILE A 5 -0.85 2.40 -7.39
CA ILE A 5 -0.35 1.06 -7.03
C ILE A 5 -0.36 0.95 -5.51
N LEU A 6 -1.01 -0.10 -4.99
CA LEU A 6 -1.08 -0.38 -3.55
C LEU A 6 -0.19 -1.59 -3.24
N ALA A 7 1.00 -1.35 -2.70
CA ALA A 7 2.01 -2.39 -2.52
C ALA A 7 2.62 -2.40 -1.11
N GLY A 8 3.22 -3.53 -0.76
CA GLY A 8 3.80 -3.77 0.56
C GLY A 8 3.31 -5.08 1.16
N GLN A 9 2.99 -5.07 2.46
CA GLN A 9 2.57 -6.28 3.18
C GLN A 9 1.16 -6.20 3.76
N SER A 10 0.88 -6.93 4.85
CA SER A 10 -0.46 -7.16 5.39
C SER A 10 -1.23 -5.90 5.77
N ASN A 11 -0.59 -4.85 6.27
CA ASN A 11 -1.27 -3.59 6.56
C ASN A 11 -1.62 -2.78 5.28
N MET A 12 -0.88 -2.93 4.17
CA MET A 12 -1.38 -2.44 2.87
C MET A 12 -2.50 -3.34 2.32
N ALA A 13 -2.33 -4.66 2.45
CA ALA A 13 -3.30 -5.63 1.96
C ALA A 13 -4.66 -5.50 2.67
N GLY A 14 -4.62 -5.11 3.95
CA GLY A 14 -5.77 -4.88 4.80
C GLY A 14 -6.04 -6.06 5.74
N ARG A 15 -6.11 -5.75 7.04
CA ARG A 15 -6.47 -6.69 8.12
C ARG A 15 -7.48 -6.12 9.10
N GLY A 16 -7.98 -4.91 8.86
CA GLY A 16 -9.03 -4.29 9.66
C GLY A 16 -10.28 -5.16 9.67
N GLY A 17 -10.85 -5.42 10.85
CA GLY A 17 -12.05 -6.25 11.01
C GLY A 17 -11.80 -7.75 10.89
N VAL A 18 -10.58 -8.20 10.62
CA VAL A 18 -10.26 -9.65 10.54
C VAL A 18 -9.98 -10.21 11.93
N SER A 19 -10.74 -11.21 12.36
CA SER A 19 -10.50 -11.97 13.59
C SER A 19 -10.59 -13.46 13.31
N ARG A 20 -9.61 -14.24 13.81
CA ARG A 20 -9.53 -15.70 13.61
C ARG A 20 -9.69 -16.14 12.13
N GLY A 21 -9.14 -15.35 11.20
CA GLY A 21 -9.20 -15.63 9.77
C GLY A 21 -10.53 -15.28 9.09
N ILE A 22 -11.43 -14.56 9.77
CA ILE A 22 -12.73 -14.16 9.24
C ILE A 22 -12.84 -12.64 9.31
N TRP A 23 -13.24 -12.00 8.22
CA TRP A 23 -13.53 -10.56 8.19
C TRP A 23 -14.96 -10.30 8.70
N ASP A 24 -15.14 -9.26 9.50
CA ASP A 24 -16.45 -8.85 10.03
C ASP A 24 -17.40 -8.22 9.00
N HIS A 25 -16.94 -8.02 7.76
CA HIS A 25 -17.67 -7.37 6.67
C HIS A 25 -18.10 -5.92 6.96
N TYR A 26 -17.53 -5.31 8.00
CA TYR A 26 -17.82 -3.92 8.32
C TYR A 26 -17.03 -2.98 7.40
N VAL A 27 -17.75 -2.18 6.62
CA VAL A 27 -17.19 -1.16 5.72
C VAL A 27 -17.51 0.24 6.28
N PRO A 28 -16.52 1.01 6.74
CA PRO A 28 -16.72 2.39 7.19
C PRO A 28 -17.28 3.30 6.08
N PRO A 29 -17.99 4.39 6.42
CA PRO A 29 -18.49 5.35 5.44
C PRO A 29 -17.42 5.89 4.48
N GLU A 30 -16.20 6.11 4.97
CA GLU A 30 -15.04 6.59 4.22
C GLU A 30 -14.50 5.56 3.21
N CYS A 31 -14.86 4.29 3.38
CA CYS A 31 -14.45 3.18 2.53
C CYS A 31 -15.57 2.71 1.58
N ARG A 32 -16.70 3.42 1.51
CA ARG A 32 -17.83 3.01 0.67
C ARG A 32 -17.43 2.93 -0.81
N PRO A 33 -17.99 1.97 -1.56
CA PRO A 33 -17.76 1.85 -2.99
C PRO A 33 -18.32 3.06 -3.74
N ASN A 34 -17.70 3.36 -4.87
CA ASN A 34 -18.10 4.42 -5.78
C ASN A 34 -17.76 3.99 -7.21
N ARG A 35 -18.68 4.18 -8.16
CA ARG A 35 -18.50 3.81 -9.58
C ARG A 35 -17.28 4.46 -10.26
N GLN A 36 -16.74 5.52 -9.66
CA GLN A 36 -15.54 6.21 -10.13
C GLN A 36 -14.24 5.67 -9.53
N ILE A 37 -14.32 4.73 -8.60
CA ILE A 37 -13.18 4.07 -7.97
C ILE A 37 -13.19 2.62 -8.44
N LEU A 38 -12.22 2.29 -9.27
CA LEU A 38 -12.07 0.96 -9.86
C LEU A 38 -10.90 0.23 -9.21
N ARG A 39 -10.95 -1.10 -9.26
CA ARG A 39 -9.90 -2.00 -8.79
C ARG A 39 -9.51 -2.91 -9.95
N LEU A 40 -8.21 -3.14 -10.15
CA LEU A 40 -7.73 -4.15 -11.08
C LEU A 40 -7.74 -5.51 -10.39
N SER A 41 -8.58 -6.43 -10.85
CA SER A 41 -8.71 -7.77 -10.26
C SER A 41 -7.49 -8.67 -10.53
N ALA A 42 -7.44 -9.84 -9.89
CA ALA A 42 -6.44 -10.87 -10.20
C ALA A 42 -6.51 -11.36 -11.65
N LYS A 43 -7.68 -11.24 -12.29
CA LYS A 43 -7.90 -11.56 -13.71
C LYS A 43 -7.51 -10.44 -14.66
N LEU A 44 -6.97 -9.33 -14.15
CA LEU A 44 -6.55 -8.15 -14.91
C LEU A 44 -7.74 -7.41 -15.56
N GLU A 45 -8.89 -7.44 -14.88
CA GLU A 45 -10.11 -6.74 -15.30
C GLU A 45 -10.38 -5.59 -14.32
N TRP A 46 -10.76 -4.42 -14.84
CA TRP A 46 -11.25 -3.33 -14.00
C TRP A 46 -12.68 -3.61 -13.53
N GLU A 47 -12.90 -3.54 -12.23
CA GLU A 47 -14.20 -3.67 -11.59
C GLU A 47 -14.43 -2.54 -10.58
N GLU A 48 -15.67 -2.31 -10.14
CA GLU A 48 -15.92 -1.38 -9.04
C GLU A 48 -15.13 -1.82 -7.80
N ALA A 49 -14.45 -0.88 -7.15
CA ALA A 49 -13.63 -1.20 -5.99
C ALA A 49 -14.49 -1.41 -4.73
N HIS A 50 -14.31 -2.57 -4.10
CA HIS A 50 -14.90 -2.93 -2.81
C HIS A 50 -13.81 -3.45 -1.87
N GLU A 51 -13.92 -3.19 -0.57
CA GLU A 51 -13.10 -3.91 0.40
C GLU A 51 -13.54 -5.39 0.50
N PRO A 52 -12.62 -6.34 0.73
CA PRO A 52 -11.17 -6.17 0.87
C PRO A 52 -10.47 -6.10 -0.49
N LEU A 53 -9.71 -5.02 -0.75
CA LEU A 53 -9.10 -4.79 -2.06
C LEU A 53 -8.10 -5.87 -2.52
N HIS A 54 -7.53 -6.63 -1.58
CA HIS A 54 -6.52 -7.66 -1.85
C HIS A 54 -7.05 -9.10 -1.74
N ALA A 55 -8.38 -9.31 -1.66
CA ALA A 55 -8.97 -10.63 -1.43
C ALA A 55 -8.53 -11.72 -2.44
N ASP A 56 -8.36 -11.36 -3.71
CA ASP A 56 -7.88 -12.25 -4.79
C ASP A 56 -6.38 -12.04 -5.11
N ILE A 57 -5.68 -11.16 -4.38
CA ILE A 57 -4.27 -10.84 -4.59
C ILE A 57 -3.39 -11.47 -3.51
N ASP A 58 -3.69 -11.23 -2.22
CA ASP A 58 -2.97 -11.81 -1.08
C ASP A 58 -3.51 -13.21 -0.76
N ALA A 59 -3.46 -14.07 -1.77
CA ALA A 59 -4.11 -15.38 -1.78
C ALA A 59 -3.73 -16.25 -0.57
N GLY A 60 -4.72 -16.95 -0.02
CA GLY A 60 -4.56 -17.80 1.17
C GLY A 60 -4.53 -17.04 2.49
N LYS A 61 -4.74 -15.71 2.49
CA LYS A 61 -4.85 -14.91 3.71
C LYS A 61 -6.21 -14.21 3.77
N ALA A 62 -6.81 -14.20 4.95
CA ALA A 62 -8.01 -13.42 5.19
C ALA A 62 -7.68 -11.92 5.13
N CYS A 63 -8.25 -11.23 4.14
CA CYS A 63 -8.14 -9.80 3.98
C CYS A 63 -9.35 -9.10 4.59
N GLY A 64 -9.11 -7.90 5.12
CA GLY A 64 -10.16 -7.00 5.57
C GLY A 64 -9.88 -5.59 5.07
N VAL A 65 -10.35 -4.58 5.79
CA VAL A 65 -10.12 -3.18 5.39
C VAL A 65 -8.63 -2.86 5.41
N GLY A 66 -8.16 -2.23 4.33
CA GLY A 66 -6.86 -1.56 4.22
C GLY A 66 -7.03 -0.06 3.98
N PRO A 67 -5.96 0.68 3.63
CA PRO A 67 -6.04 2.13 3.51
C PRO A 67 -6.58 2.60 2.14
N GLY A 68 -6.71 1.69 1.17
CA GLY A 68 -6.94 2.01 -0.24
C GLY A 68 -8.28 2.69 -0.53
N MET A 69 -9.39 2.19 0.02
CA MET A 69 -10.71 2.80 -0.22
C MET A 69 -10.85 4.17 0.44
N ALA A 70 -10.34 4.33 1.66
CA ALA A 70 -10.33 5.63 2.34
C ALA A 70 -9.46 6.65 1.60
N PHE A 71 -8.28 6.22 1.13
CA PHE A 71 -7.43 7.04 0.26
C PHE A 71 -8.17 7.49 -1.00
N ALA A 72 -8.78 6.55 -1.72
CA ALA A 72 -9.41 6.83 -3.01
C ALA A 72 -10.62 7.76 -2.86
N ASN A 73 -11.49 7.52 -1.87
CA ASN A 73 -12.64 8.39 -1.62
C ASN A 73 -12.21 9.80 -1.23
N GLU A 74 -11.15 9.96 -0.43
CA GLU A 74 -10.65 11.28 -0.04
C GLU A 74 -10.05 12.04 -1.22
N VAL A 75 -9.30 11.36 -2.09
CA VAL A 75 -8.78 11.96 -3.34
C VAL A 75 -9.92 12.36 -4.28
N LEU A 76 -10.92 11.49 -4.46
CA LEU A 76 -12.07 11.75 -5.31
C LEU A 76 -12.88 12.95 -4.80
N ARG A 77 -13.08 13.03 -3.48
CA ARG A 77 -13.76 14.17 -2.81
C ARG A 77 -13.04 15.49 -3.07
N ALA A 78 -11.71 15.49 -3.04
CA ALA A 78 -10.91 16.69 -3.25
C ALA A 78 -10.81 17.13 -4.72
N ARG A 79 -10.77 16.18 -5.66
CA ARG A 79 -10.57 16.47 -7.10
C ARG A 79 -11.87 16.56 -7.90
N GLY A 80 -12.99 16.11 -7.32
CA GLY A 80 -14.32 16.17 -7.92
C GLY A 80 -14.68 14.92 -8.74
N SER A 81 -15.98 14.75 -8.97
CA SER A 81 -16.61 13.58 -9.59
C SER A 81 -16.42 13.48 -11.10
N SER A 82 -15.42 14.13 -11.69
CA SER A 82 -15.05 13.94 -13.12
C SER A 82 -13.85 13.02 -13.27
N VAL A 83 -13.13 12.72 -12.18
CA VAL A 83 -11.94 11.85 -12.19
C VAL A 83 -12.35 10.41 -11.91
N VAL A 84 -11.84 9.47 -12.70
CA VAL A 84 -11.88 8.03 -12.39
C VAL A 84 -10.54 7.63 -11.78
N LEU A 85 -10.60 6.99 -10.61
CA LEU A 85 -9.44 6.46 -9.89
C LEU A 85 -9.35 4.95 -10.11
N GLY A 86 -8.16 4.45 -10.42
CA GLY A 86 -7.88 3.02 -10.55
C GLY A 86 -6.92 2.57 -9.45
N LEU A 87 -7.31 1.55 -8.68
CA LEU A 87 -6.50 0.93 -7.65
C LEU A 87 -5.89 -0.37 -8.17
N VAL A 88 -4.58 -0.50 -8.06
CA VAL A 88 -3.84 -1.71 -8.47
C VAL A 88 -3.30 -2.38 -7.21
N PRO A 89 -4.08 -3.27 -6.58
CA PRO A 89 -3.64 -4.01 -5.39
C PRO A 89 -2.54 -4.99 -5.74
N CYS A 90 -1.43 -4.94 -5.01
CA CYS A 90 -0.23 -5.75 -5.23
C CYS A 90 0.36 -6.29 -3.91
N ALA A 91 -0.09 -5.83 -2.74
CA ALA A 91 0.52 -6.19 -1.46
C ALA A 91 0.35 -7.68 -1.11
N VAL A 92 1.34 -8.24 -0.41
CA VAL A 92 1.37 -9.64 0.01
C VAL A 92 1.84 -9.74 1.47
N GLY A 93 1.02 -10.32 2.34
CA GLY A 93 1.32 -10.39 3.77
C GLY A 93 2.56 -11.23 4.12
N GLY A 94 3.31 -10.80 5.13
CA GLY A 94 4.46 -11.52 5.70
C GLY A 94 5.74 -11.49 4.84
N THR A 95 5.88 -10.49 3.98
CA THR A 95 7.03 -10.37 3.08
C THR A 95 8.01 -9.33 3.58
N ARG A 96 9.31 -9.65 3.48
CA ARG A 96 10.41 -8.71 3.69
C ARG A 96 10.73 -7.92 2.42
N ILE A 97 11.35 -6.76 2.54
CA ILE A 97 11.70 -5.92 1.39
C ILE A 97 12.67 -6.62 0.42
N SER A 98 13.51 -7.53 0.91
CA SER A 98 14.40 -8.34 0.06
C SER A 98 13.66 -9.24 -0.94
N GLN A 99 12.41 -9.61 -0.65
CA GLN A 99 11.54 -10.37 -1.56
C GLN A 99 10.92 -9.47 -2.65
N TRP A 100 11.01 -8.16 -2.50
CA TRP A 100 10.58 -7.13 -3.45
C TRP A 100 11.72 -6.56 -4.31
N ALA A 101 12.92 -7.14 -4.22
CA ALA A 101 14.03 -6.76 -5.08
C ALA A 101 13.73 -7.05 -6.56
N ARG A 102 14.29 -6.24 -7.46
CA ARG A 102 14.15 -6.42 -8.92
C ARG A 102 14.47 -7.86 -9.35
N GLY A 103 13.60 -8.43 -10.19
CA GLY A 103 13.69 -9.82 -10.64
C GLY A 103 13.12 -10.87 -9.67
N ARG A 104 12.66 -10.48 -8.47
CA ARG A 104 11.91 -11.37 -7.58
C ARG A 104 10.43 -11.44 -7.96
N PRO A 105 9.74 -12.57 -7.67
CA PRO A 105 8.35 -12.76 -8.10
C PRO A 105 7.38 -11.65 -7.68
N LEU A 106 7.49 -11.12 -6.45
CA LEU A 106 6.61 -10.05 -5.97
C LEU A 106 6.78 -8.76 -6.77
N TYR A 107 8.03 -8.38 -7.03
CA TYR A 107 8.37 -7.21 -7.85
C TYR A 107 7.89 -7.38 -9.30
N SER A 108 8.17 -8.54 -9.91
CA SER A 108 7.72 -8.85 -11.27
C SER A 108 6.20 -8.87 -11.39
N GLY A 109 5.49 -9.41 -10.39
CA GLY A 109 4.04 -9.40 -10.32
C GLY A 109 3.47 -7.98 -10.21
N LEU A 110 4.07 -7.13 -9.37
CA LEU A 110 3.71 -5.71 -9.28
C LEU A 110 3.89 -5.01 -10.62
N LEU A 111 5.04 -5.16 -11.27
CA LEU A 111 5.30 -4.53 -12.57
C LEU A 111 4.32 -5.00 -13.64
N SER A 112 4.05 -6.29 -13.71
CA SER A 112 3.08 -6.85 -14.66
C SER A 112 1.71 -6.20 -14.45
N ARG A 113 1.19 -6.17 -13.21
CA ARG A 113 -0.11 -5.55 -12.91
C ARG A 113 -0.13 -4.05 -13.21
N ALA A 114 0.97 -3.35 -12.93
CA ALA A 114 1.10 -1.93 -13.27
C ALA A 114 1.06 -1.71 -14.79
N GLN A 115 1.74 -2.52 -15.58
CA GLN A 115 1.71 -2.44 -17.04
C GLN A 115 0.32 -2.77 -17.62
N GLU A 116 -0.35 -3.79 -17.08
CA GLU A 116 -1.72 -4.15 -17.46
C GLU A 116 -2.70 -3.01 -17.17
N SER A 117 -2.54 -2.33 -16.03
CA SER A 117 -3.38 -1.18 -15.66
C SER A 117 -3.32 -0.01 -16.65
N LEU A 118 -2.23 0.12 -17.42
CA LEU A 118 -2.01 1.20 -18.37
C LEU A 118 -2.65 0.95 -19.75
N LYS A 119 -3.08 -0.29 -20.06
CA LYS A 119 -3.58 -0.66 -21.39
C LYS A 119 -4.82 0.12 -21.83
N GLU A 120 -5.62 0.60 -20.88
CA GLU A 120 -6.83 1.41 -21.13
C GLU A 120 -6.57 2.93 -21.08
N GLY A 121 -5.32 3.37 -21.18
CA GLY A 121 -4.97 4.79 -21.29
C GLY A 121 -4.98 5.57 -19.97
N GLY A 122 -4.82 4.89 -18.83
CA GLY A 122 -4.65 5.53 -17.52
C GLY A 122 -3.22 6.04 -17.28
N THR A 123 -3.02 6.76 -16.19
CA THR A 123 -1.70 7.27 -15.78
C THR A 123 -1.42 6.89 -14.34
N ILE A 124 -0.28 6.22 -14.08
CA ILE A 124 0.17 5.93 -12.72
C ILE A 124 0.58 7.25 -12.05
N ARG A 125 -0.14 7.62 -10.99
CA ARG A 125 0.08 8.86 -10.23
C ARG A 125 0.99 8.66 -9.03
N ALA A 126 0.86 7.52 -8.35
CA ALA A 126 1.71 7.20 -7.22
C ALA A 126 1.78 5.70 -6.92
N VAL A 127 2.83 5.30 -6.22
CA VAL A 127 2.91 4.04 -5.48
C VAL A 127 2.68 4.35 -4.01
N LEU A 128 1.66 3.73 -3.42
CA LEU A 128 1.46 3.71 -1.98
C LEU A 128 2.13 2.46 -1.43
N TRP A 129 3.10 2.65 -0.53
CA TRP A 129 3.95 1.58 -0.01
C TRP A 129 3.84 1.48 1.51
N PHE A 130 3.34 0.35 2.01
CA PHE A 130 3.33 0.07 3.45
C PHE A 130 3.88 -1.32 3.73
N GLN A 131 5.15 -1.34 4.13
CA GLN A 131 5.90 -2.55 4.41
C GLN A 131 7.06 -2.27 5.37
N GLY A 132 7.49 -3.30 6.10
CA GLY A 132 8.74 -3.31 6.86
C GLY A 132 8.64 -4.12 8.15
N GLU A 133 7.44 -4.51 8.58
CA GLU A 133 7.22 -5.19 9.86
C GLU A 133 8.00 -6.51 9.91
N SER A 134 8.08 -7.27 8.81
CA SER A 134 8.87 -8.51 8.76
C SER A 134 10.39 -8.27 8.75
N ASP A 135 10.86 -7.09 8.34
CA ASP A 135 12.28 -6.71 8.38
C ASP A 135 12.74 -6.32 9.79
N THR A 136 11.81 -6.12 10.74
CA THR A 136 12.12 -5.80 12.15
C THR A 136 12.61 -7.00 12.98
N VAL A 137 12.58 -8.21 12.42
CA VAL A 137 12.93 -9.46 13.12
C VAL A 137 14.44 -9.65 13.25
N ARG A 138 15.18 -9.43 12.17
CA ARG A 138 16.63 -9.66 12.11
C ARG A 138 17.36 -8.35 11.99
N ARG A 139 18.42 -8.16 12.79
CA ARG A 139 19.23 -6.94 12.78
C ARG A 139 19.75 -6.60 11.38
N GLY A 140 20.28 -7.60 10.66
CA GLY A 140 20.80 -7.40 9.31
C GLY A 140 19.74 -6.98 8.30
N ASP A 141 18.50 -7.50 8.41
CA ASP A 141 17.38 -7.09 7.55
C ASP A 141 16.99 -5.62 7.85
N ALA A 142 16.90 -5.27 9.15
CA ALA A 142 16.57 -3.91 9.59
C ALA A 142 17.64 -2.87 9.19
N GLU A 143 18.93 -3.18 9.38
CA GLU A 143 20.04 -2.30 8.99
C GLU A 143 20.15 -2.14 7.47
N ALA A 144 19.77 -3.17 6.69
CA ALA A 144 19.76 -3.12 5.22
C ALA A 144 18.51 -2.43 4.63
N TYR A 145 17.47 -2.17 5.43
CA TYR A 145 16.16 -1.72 4.95
C TYR A 145 16.24 -0.47 4.09
N ARG A 146 16.98 0.57 4.53
CA ARG A 146 17.12 1.84 3.79
C ARG A 146 17.63 1.62 2.37
N GLY A 147 18.76 0.92 2.23
CA GLY A 147 19.37 0.68 0.92
C GLY A 147 18.47 -0.16 0.01
N ASN A 148 17.76 -1.14 0.57
CA ASN A 148 16.80 -1.93 -0.18
C ASN A 148 15.60 -1.10 -0.66
N MET A 149 15.10 -0.18 0.17
CA MET A 149 13.97 0.69 -0.18
C MET A 149 14.36 1.73 -1.24
N GLU A 150 15.52 2.38 -1.09
CA GLU A 150 16.04 3.31 -2.11
C GLU A 150 16.25 2.59 -3.45
N LYS A 151 16.75 1.34 -3.41
CA LYS A 151 16.88 0.50 -4.59
C LYS A 151 15.53 0.13 -5.20
N PHE A 152 14.55 -0.30 -4.41
CA PHE A 152 13.19 -0.58 -4.88
C PHE A 152 12.57 0.62 -5.59
N ILE A 153 12.66 1.82 -5.00
CA ILE A 153 12.15 3.06 -5.59
C ILE A 153 12.83 3.39 -6.92
N THR A 154 14.15 3.20 -6.99
CA THR A 154 14.92 3.47 -8.21
C THR A 154 14.55 2.47 -9.31
N ASP A 155 14.47 1.19 -8.98
CA ASP A 155 14.15 0.12 -9.92
C ASP A 155 12.72 0.30 -10.47
N ILE A 156 11.72 0.56 -9.62
CA ILE A 156 10.32 0.70 -10.07
C ILE A 156 10.12 1.92 -10.97
N ARG A 157 10.80 3.04 -10.68
CA ARG A 157 10.80 4.24 -11.54
C ARG A 157 11.36 3.93 -12.93
N SER A 158 12.50 3.23 -12.96
CA SER A 158 13.15 2.81 -14.21
C SER A 158 12.26 1.88 -15.01
N ASP A 159 11.71 0.84 -14.38
CA ASP A 159 10.98 -0.23 -15.08
C ASP A 159 9.57 0.18 -15.52
N LEU A 160 8.97 1.17 -14.85
CA LEU A 160 7.73 1.81 -15.31
C LEU A 160 7.98 2.95 -16.31
N GLY A 161 9.23 3.37 -16.52
CA GLY A 161 9.55 4.50 -17.38
C GLY A 161 9.04 5.85 -16.84
N VAL A 162 8.91 5.98 -15.52
CA VAL A 162 8.43 7.21 -14.85
C VAL A 162 9.49 7.69 -13.85
N PRO A 163 10.54 8.42 -14.29
CA PRO A 163 11.68 8.81 -13.45
C PRO A 163 11.29 9.62 -12.19
N ASN A 164 10.21 10.40 -12.28
CA ASN A 164 9.69 11.21 -11.18
C ASN A 164 8.42 10.59 -10.57
N LEU A 165 8.24 9.27 -10.60
CA LEU A 165 7.07 8.64 -9.99
C LEU A 165 7.03 8.95 -8.48
N LEU A 166 5.89 9.47 -8.02
CA LEU A 166 5.65 9.71 -6.60
C LEU A 166 5.55 8.38 -5.86
N VAL A 167 6.35 8.23 -4.81
CA VAL A 167 6.23 7.12 -3.86
C VAL A 167 5.85 7.69 -2.50
N ILE A 168 4.72 7.26 -1.97
CA ILE A 168 4.30 7.61 -0.60
C ILE A 168 4.45 6.34 0.23
N GLN A 169 5.48 6.31 1.06
CA GLN A 169 5.72 5.21 1.99
C GLN A 169 5.13 5.49 3.37
N VAL A 170 5.01 4.45 4.18
CA VAL A 170 4.48 4.54 5.54
C VAL A 170 5.55 4.12 6.56
N ALA A 171 5.85 4.99 7.52
CA ALA A 171 6.67 4.62 8.68
C ALA A 171 5.84 3.76 9.66
N LEU A 172 6.38 2.60 10.04
CA LEU A 172 5.59 1.53 10.68
C LEU A 172 4.93 1.93 12.00
N ALA A 173 3.68 1.50 12.23
CA ALA A 173 3.03 1.60 13.54
C ALA A 173 3.51 0.52 14.53
N SER A 174 3.97 -0.62 14.01
CA SER A 174 4.22 -1.89 14.71
C SER A 174 5.32 -2.69 13.99
N GLY A 175 5.71 -3.85 14.52
CA GLY A 175 6.64 -4.75 13.86
C GLY A 175 6.58 -6.17 14.42
N GLU A 176 7.10 -7.14 13.67
CA GLU A 176 7.16 -8.55 14.09
C GLU A 176 8.33 -8.87 15.04
N GLY A 177 9.29 -7.95 15.18
CA GLY A 177 10.48 -8.12 16.00
C GLY A 177 10.95 -6.85 16.69
N GLN A 178 12.15 -6.92 17.30
CA GLN A 178 12.66 -5.90 18.20
C GLN A 178 13.28 -4.67 17.51
N TYR A 179 13.54 -4.73 16.20
CA TYR A 179 14.26 -3.67 15.47
C TYR A 179 13.33 -2.64 14.79
N ILE A 180 12.14 -2.40 15.36
CA ILE A 180 11.13 -1.49 14.82
C ILE A 180 11.70 -0.09 14.60
N GLU A 181 12.37 0.47 15.61
CA GLU A 181 12.89 1.84 15.52
C GLU A 181 14.04 1.97 14.51
N VAL A 182 14.77 0.88 14.20
CA VAL A 182 15.78 0.88 13.13
C VAL A 182 15.12 1.01 11.76
N VAL A 183 14.09 0.19 11.50
CA VAL A 183 13.33 0.24 10.23
C VAL A 183 12.58 1.57 10.08
N ARG A 184 11.94 2.05 11.15
CA ARG A 184 11.26 3.36 11.15
C ARG A 184 12.22 4.51 10.87
N LYS A 185 13.39 4.53 11.50
CA LYS A 185 14.42 5.54 11.23
C LYS A 185 14.81 5.51 9.75
N ALA A 186 15.04 4.33 9.19
CA ALA A 186 15.33 4.17 7.77
C ALA A 186 14.20 4.73 6.87
N GLN A 187 12.93 4.48 7.19
CA GLN A 187 11.78 4.99 6.42
C GLN A 187 11.65 6.51 6.49
N LEU A 188 11.88 7.11 7.66
CA LEU A 188 11.78 8.55 7.89
C LEU A 188 12.97 9.33 7.28
N GLU A 189 14.14 8.70 7.17
CA GLU A 189 15.37 9.33 6.66
C GLU A 189 15.63 9.12 5.16
N ILE A 190 14.72 8.47 4.42
CA ILE A 190 14.82 8.37 2.96
C ILE A 190 14.76 9.77 2.36
N ASN A 191 15.82 10.12 1.64
CA ASN A 191 16.00 11.42 1.01
C ASN A 191 16.16 11.24 -0.51
N LEU A 192 15.06 10.89 -1.17
CA LEU A 192 14.98 10.78 -2.62
C LEU A 192 13.95 11.78 -3.17
N PRO A 193 14.16 12.35 -4.37
CA PRO A 193 13.18 13.23 -4.99
C PRO A 193 11.83 12.53 -5.16
N ASN A 194 10.73 13.27 -4.97
CA ASN A 194 9.36 12.79 -5.09
C ASN A 194 9.06 11.52 -4.27
N VAL A 195 9.63 11.43 -3.07
CA VAL A 195 9.29 10.41 -2.07
C VAL A 195 8.76 11.12 -0.84
N LYS A 196 7.62 10.68 -0.34
CA LYS A 196 7.00 11.18 0.90
C LYS A 196 6.84 10.04 1.89
N CYS A 197 6.90 10.36 3.18
CA CYS A 197 6.71 9.38 4.25
C CYS A 197 5.57 9.84 5.18
N VAL A 198 4.55 9.00 5.32
CA VAL A 198 3.45 9.19 6.29
C VAL A 198 3.77 8.37 7.54
N ASP A 199 3.65 8.96 8.73
CA ASP A 199 3.89 8.23 9.98
C ASP A 199 2.59 7.57 10.50
N ALA A 200 2.64 6.24 10.67
CA ALA A 200 1.56 5.45 11.27
C ALA A 200 1.73 5.25 12.79
N LYS A 201 2.81 5.74 13.41
CA LYS A 201 3.03 5.63 14.86
C LYS A 201 1.86 6.23 15.65
N GLY A 202 1.39 5.47 16.63
CA GLY A 202 0.27 5.84 17.49
C GLY A 202 -1.11 5.52 16.92
N LEU A 203 -1.21 5.01 15.69
CA LEU A 203 -2.45 4.41 15.20
C LEU A 203 -2.78 3.14 16.00
N ASN A 204 -4.08 2.90 16.22
CA ASN A 204 -4.56 1.79 17.00
C ASN A 204 -4.33 0.46 16.28
N LEU A 205 -3.72 -0.46 17.02
CA LEU A 205 -3.49 -1.83 16.59
C LEU A 205 -4.66 -2.73 17.02
N LYS A 206 -4.85 -3.81 16.29
CA LYS A 206 -5.71 -4.92 16.68
C LYS A 206 -5.14 -5.62 17.91
N THR A 207 -5.89 -6.60 18.42
CA THR A 207 -5.49 -7.43 19.57
C THR A 207 -4.25 -8.29 19.31
N ASP A 208 -3.79 -8.40 18.07
CA ASP A 208 -2.53 -9.06 17.72
C ASP A 208 -1.30 -8.16 17.90
N HIS A 209 -1.50 -6.88 18.25
CA HIS A 209 -0.45 -5.87 18.41
C HIS A 209 0.45 -5.69 17.18
N LEU A 210 -0.04 -6.08 16.00
CA LEU A 210 0.71 -6.05 14.75
C LEU A 210 -0.06 -5.31 13.66
N HIS A 211 -1.33 -5.60 13.49
CA HIS A 211 -2.10 -5.05 12.38
C HIS A 211 -2.93 -3.85 12.80
N LEU A 212 -3.13 -2.89 11.88
CA LEU A 212 -4.01 -1.74 12.14
C LEU A 212 -5.47 -2.19 12.29
N THR A 213 -6.21 -1.47 13.14
CA THR A 213 -7.67 -1.58 13.19
C THR A 213 -8.32 -0.97 11.94
N THR A 214 -9.57 -1.34 11.65
CA THR A 214 -10.36 -0.71 10.55
C THR A 214 -10.36 0.81 10.64
N THR A 215 -10.58 1.38 11.83
CA THR A 215 -10.55 2.84 12.04
C THR A 215 -9.17 3.44 11.76
N SER A 216 -8.11 2.73 12.12
CA SER A 216 -6.75 3.19 11.85
C SER A 216 -6.36 3.10 10.38
N GLU A 217 -6.88 2.12 9.64
CA GLU A 217 -6.73 2.05 8.19
C GLU A 217 -7.42 3.23 7.50
N VAL A 218 -8.60 3.65 7.97
CA VAL A 218 -9.27 4.88 7.50
C VAL A 218 -8.40 6.11 7.76
N GLN A 219 -7.88 6.26 8.98
CA GLN A 219 -7.00 7.37 9.34
C GLN A 219 -5.72 7.40 8.49
N LEU A 220 -5.13 6.23 8.22
CA LEU A 220 -3.97 6.10 7.36
C LEU A 220 -4.30 6.46 5.90
N GLY A 221 -5.41 5.96 5.37
CA GLY A 221 -5.87 6.29 4.01
C GLY A 221 -6.04 7.79 3.79
N ILE A 222 -6.63 8.50 4.76
CA ILE A 222 -6.78 9.96 4.72
C ILE A 222 -5.40 10.66 4.79
N LYS A 223 -4.47 10.20 5.63
CA LYS A 223 -3.10 10.74 5.68
C LYS A 223 -2.37 10.56 4.35
N LEU A 224 -2.49 9.38 3.72
CA LEU A 224 -1.93 9.10 2.40
C LEU A 224 -2.53 10.02 1.32
N ALA A 225 -3.86 10.23 1.36
CA ALA A 225 -4.54 11.10 0.41
C ALA A 225 -4.09 12.54 0.54
N ASN A 226 -4.00 13.07 1.77
CA ASN A 226 -3.49 14.41 2.03
C ASN A 226 -2.03 14.57 1.57
N SER A 227 -1.19 13.55 1.79
CA SER A 227 0.19 13.54 1.30
C SER A 227 0.25 13.58 -0.23
N PHE A 228 -0.61 12.82 -0.91
CA PHE A 228 -0.75 12.85 -2.36
C PHE A 228 -1.21 14.22 -2.88
N LEU A 229 -2.28 14.78 -2.31
CA LEU A 229 -2.89 16.05 -2.75
C LEU A 229 -1.98 17.26 -2.53
N ALA A 230 -1.02 17.17 -1.60
CA ALA A 230 0.00 18.19 -1.37
C ALA A 230 1.27 17.99 -2.22
N SER A 231 1.26 17.10 -3.23
CA SER A 231 2.41 16.81 -4.11
C SER A 231 2.36 17.61 -5.40
#